data_AF-A0A6J2TIA0-F1
#
_entry.id   AF-A0A6J2TIA0-F1
#
_cell.length_a   1.000
_cell.length_b   1.000
_cell.length_c   1.000
_cell.angle_alpha   90.00
_cell.angle_beta   90.00
_cell.angle_gamma   90.00
#
_symmetry.space_group_name_H-M   'P 1'
#
loop_
_entity.id
_entity.type
_entity.pdbx_description
1 polymer ?
#
loop_
_entity_poly.entity_id
_entity_poly.type
_entity_poly.pdbx_seq_one_letter_code
_entity_poly.pdbx_strand_id
1 'polypeptide(L)'
;MRLMKCCCCIPLRIGVIITGIMFGSCDTILGSIGLIMAIRNEYPMSIHEFFDKLDVRLWVSMFSATLFLMSCGDLLLVYGAVKQRPGYMGPWLLVNFFVGIGTIVTALLSSIAILRIIILYYCMFVVSSYYDELMEERNNS
;
A
#
# COMPACT_ATOMS: atom_id res chain seq x y z
N MET A 1 -1.43 20.73 -6.17
CA MET A 1 -2.88 21.04 -6.12
C MET A 1 -3.35 20.75 -4.71
N ARG A 2 -3.71 21.78 -3.93
CA ARG A 2 -4.23 21.58 -2.57
C ARG A 2 -5.65 21.01 -2.66
N LEU A 3 -5.92 19.89 -2.00
CA LEU A 3 -7.28 19.49 -1.60
C LEU A 3 -7.79 20.52 -0.57
N MET A 4 -8.05 21.74 -1.02
CA MET A 4 -8.76 22.74 -0.23
C MET A 4 -10.17 22.23 -0.02
N LYS A 5 -10.43 21.63 1.14
CA LYS A 5 -11.70 21.59 1.90
C LYS A 5 -13.02 21.21 1.17
N CYS A 6 -13.05 20.88 -0.13
CA CYS A 6 -14.26 21.12 -0.93
C CYS A 6 -14.85 19.91 -1.66
N CYS A 7 -14.57 18.67 -1.29
CA CYS A 7 -15.41 17.55 -1.74
C CYS A 7 -15.57 16.50 -0.64
N CYS A 8 -16.68 16.65 0.11
CA CYS A 8 -17.28 15.70 1.06
C CYS A 8 -16.60 15.54 2.43
N CYS A 9 -16.94 16.42 3.39
CA CYS A 9 -17.13 16.24 4.85
C CYS A 9 -16.22 15.34 5.71
N ILE A 10 -15.18 14.73 5.15
CA ILE A 10 -14.30 13.79 5.82
C ILE A 10 -13.01 14.55 6.09
N PRO A 11 -12.63 14.79 7.37
CA PRO A 11 -11.33 15.36 7.68
C PRO A 11 -10.24 14.51 7.01
N LEU A 12 -9.23 15.16 6.41
CA LEU A 12 -8.13 14.51 5.69
C LEU A 12 -7.51 13.36 6.50
N ARG A 13 -7.43 13.55 7.81
CA ARG A 13 -7.06 12.53 8.82
C ARG A 13 -7.84 11.22 8.69
N ILE A 14 -9.16 11.28 8.56
CA ILE A 14 -10.00 10.08 8.37
C ILE A 14 -9.73 9.44 7.01
N GLY A 15 -9.47 10.23 5.96
CA GLY A 15 -9.07 9.70 4.65
C GLY A 15 -7.77 8.89 4.72
N VAL A 16 -6.78 9.37 5.47
CA VAL A 16 -5.52 8.65 5.71
C VAL A 16 -5.73 7.39 6.53
N ILE A 17 -6.56 7.44 7.58
CA ILE A 17 -6.90 6.27 8.40
C ILE A 17 -7.60 5.19 7.57
N ILE A 18 -8.61 5.57 6.77
CA ILE A 18 -9.33 4.64 5.89
C ILE A 18 -8.37 4.02 4.88
N THR A 19 -7.49 4.83 4.28
CA THR A 19 -6.48 4.34 3.34
C THR A 19 -5.60 3.27 3.99
N GLY A 20 -5.03 3.55 5.16
CA GLY A 20 -4.18 2.57 5.85
C GLY A 20 -4.93 1.30 6.26
N ILE A 21 -6.19 1.39 6.70
CA ILE A 21 -6.99 0.20 7.04
C ILE A 21 -7.31 -0.62 5.79
N MET A 22 -7.70 0.01 4.68
CA MET A 22 -8.03 -0.70 3.44
C MET A 22 -6.80 -1.40 2.83
N PHE A 23 -5.67 -0.71 2.71
CA PHE A 23 -4.44 -1.31 2.19
C PHE A 23 -3.90 -2.38 3.15
N GLY A 24 -3.84 -2.07 4.46
CA GLY A 24 -3.29 -3.00 5.44
C GLY A 24 -4.09 -4.30 5.56
N SER A 25 -5.43 -4.23 5.42
CA SER A 25 -6.28 -5.43 5.40
C SER A 25 -6.12 -6.24 4.12
N CYS A 26 -6.10 -5.61 2.95
CA CYS A 26 -5.82 -6.27 1.67
C CYS A 26 -4.48 -7.00 1.69
N ASP A 27 -3.42 -6.33 2.15
CA ASP A 27 -2.07 -6.88 2.19
C ASP A 27 -1.96 -8.02 3.20
N THR A 28 -2.65 -7.94 4.35
CA THR A 28 -2.72 -9.04 5.32
C THR A 28 -3.41 -10.27 4.73
N ILE A 29 -4.54 -10.07 4.03
CA ILE A 29 -5.29 -11.18 3.41
C ILE A 29 -4.44 -11.86 2.33
N LEU A 30 -3.86 -11.07 1.42
CA LEU A 30 -3.01 -11.59 0.35
C LEU A 30 -1.74 -12.25 0.90
N GLY A 31 -1.11 -11.64 1.91
CA GLY A 31 0.04 -12.21 2.61
C GLY A 31 -0.28 -13.55 3.26
N SER A 32 -1.45 -13.66 3.91
CA SER A 32 -1.92 -14.90 4.54
C SER A 32 -2.20 -16.00 3.52
N ILE A 33 -2.82 -15.67 2.38
CA ILE A 33 -3.04 -16.62 1.28
C ILE A 33 -1.70 -17.14 0.76
N GLY A 34 -0.74 -16.24 0.49
CA GLY A 34 0.60 -16.64 0.04
C GLY A 34 1.34 -17.52 1.05
N LEU A 35 1.20 -17.23 2.35
CA LEU A 35 1.80 -18.03 3.41
C LEU A 35 1.19 -19.43 3.49
N ILE A 36 -0.14 -19.54 3.37
CA ILE A 36 -0.85 -20.84 3.33
C ILE A 36 -0.40 -21.66 2.12
N MET A 37 -0.28 -21.04 0.94
CA MET A 37 0.24 -21.70 -0.26
C MET A 37 1.67 -22.21 -0.06
N ALA A 38 2.54 -21.39 0.54
CA ALA A 38 3.93 -21.77 0.82
C ALA A 38 4.09 -22.89 1.86
N ILE A 39 3.15 -23.01 2.81
CA ILE A 39 3.13 -24.10 3.80
C ILE A 39 2.57 -25.38 3.18
N ARG A 40 1.47 -25.29 2.43
CA ARG A 40 0.80 -26.45 1.82
C ARG A 40 1.54 -27.00 0.60
N ASN A 41 2.44 -26.22 -0.01
CA ASN A 41 3.10 -26.55 -1.27
C ASN A 41 2.12 -26.87 -2.42
N GLU A 42 0.89 -26.39 -2.32
CA GLU A 42 -0.13 -26.51 -3.35
C GLU A 42 -0.22 -25.17 -4.08
N TYR A 43 0.30 -25.14 -5.31
CA TYR A 43 0.29 -23.94 -6.15
C TYR A 43 -0.67 -24.14 -7.34
N PRO A 44 -1.49 -23.14 -7.69
CA PRO A 44 -2.26 -23.20 -8.92
C PRO A 44 -1.32 -23.28 -10.13
N MET A 45 -1.76 -23.95 -11.21
CA MET A 45 -0.97 -24.24 -12.39
C MET A 45 -0.30 -22.98 -12.99
N SER A 46 -1.01 -21.84 -12.97
CA SER A 46 -0.50 -20.54 -13.42
C SER A 46 0.72 -20.03 -12.64
N ILE A 47 0.80 -20.30 -11.33
CA ILE A 47 1.95 -19.90 -10.51
C ILE A 47 3.14 -20.81 -10.80
N HIS A 48 2.89 -22.11 -11.04
CA HIS A 48 3.95 -23.05 -11.38
C HIS A 48 4.57 -22.72 -12.75
N GLU A 49 3.76 -22.44 -13.76
CA GLU A 49 4.25 -22.00 -15.09
C GLU A 49 5.01 -20.68 -15.03
N PHE A 50 4.56 -19.73 -14.20
CA PHE A 50 5.25 -18.44 -14.07
C PHE A 50 6.63 -18.57 -13.41
N PHE A 51 6.80 -19.53 -12.50
CA PHE A 51 8.04 -19.77 -11.76
C PHE A 51 8.74 -21.07 -12.18
N ASP A 52 8.51 -21.58 -13.39
CA ASP A 52 8.99 -22.90 -13.85
C ASP A 52 10.52 -23.09 -13.75
N LYS A 53 11.28 -21.98 -13.75
CA LYS A 53 12.75 -21.98 -13.58
C LYS A 53 13.25 -21.61 -12.18
N LEU A 54 12.36 -21.29 -11.25
CA LEU A 54 12.70 -20.77 -9.93
C LEU A 54 12.03 -21.58 -8.83
N ASP A 55 12.62 -21.59 -7.63
CA ASP A 55 12.02 -22.25 -6.47
C ASP A 55 10.74 -21.52 -6.04
N VAL A 56 9.59 -22.00 -6.53
CA VAL A 56 8.26 -21.38 -6.36
C VAL A 56 7.97 -21.11 -4.89
N ARG A 57 8.38 -22.01 -4.00
CA ARG A 57 8.15 -21.89 -2.56
C ARG A 57 8.91 -20.71 -1.97
N LEU A 58 10.18 -20.54 -2.34
CA LEU A 58 11.00 -19.44 -1.87
C LEU A 58 10.41 -18.10 -2.32
N TRP A 59 10.03 -17.99 -3.60
CA TRP A 59 9.47 -16.75 -4.14
C TRP A 59 8.11 -16.38 -3.55
N VAL A 60 7.21 -17.35 -3.43
CA VAL A 60 5.89 -17.13 -2.81
C VAL A 60 6.03 -16.75 -1.33
N SER A 61 6.96 -17.35 -0.60
CA SER A 61 7.22 -16.98 0.80
C SER A 61 7.81 -15.57 0.94
N MET A 62 8.75 -15.18 0.07
CA MET A 62 9.33 -13.83 0.05
C MET A 62 8.29 -12.77 -0.33
N PHE A 63 7.42 -13.08 -1.28
CA PHE A 63 6.31 -12.19 -1.66
C PHE A 63 5.32 -12.02 -0.51
N SER A 64 4.92 -13.11 0.15
CA SER A 64 4.07 -13.09 1.35
C SER A 64 4.70 -12.26 2.48
N ALA A 65 6.00 -12.45 2.76
CA ALA A 65 6.72 -11.68 3.78
C ALA A 65 6.75 -10.17 3.45
N THR A 66 6.92 -9.83 2.16
CA THR A 66 6.89 -8.44 1.70
C THR A 66 5.52 -7.79 1.93
N LEU A 67 4.43 -8.51 1.65
CA LEU A 67 3.06 -8.02 1.92
C LEU A 67 2.80 -7.81 3.41
N PHE A 68 3.30 -8.69 4.27
CA PHE A 68 3.23 -8.46 5.72
C PHE A 68 4.01 -7.21 6.15
N LEU A 69 5.18 -6.97 5.55
CA LEU A 69 5.97 -5.77 5.81
C LEU A 69 5.23 -4.50 5.33
N MET A 70 4.57 -4.55 4.17
CA MET A 70 3.70 -3.47 3.68
C MET A 70 2.54 -3.19 4.64
N SER A 71 1.86 -4.23 5.11
CA SER A 71 0.79 -4.11 6.10
C SER A 71 1.26 -3.46 7.42
N CYS A 72 2.46 -3.78 7.88
CA CYS A 72 3.09 -3.08 9.00
C CYS A 72 3.33 -1.58 8.69
N GLY A 73 3.71 -1.26 7.46
CA GLY A 73 3.81 0.12 6.96
C GLY A 73 2.47 0.85 6.99
N ASP A 74 1.38 0.18 6.62
CA ASP A 74 0.03 0.74 6.69
C ASP A 74 -0.43 0.99 8.13
N LEU A 75 -0.09 0.10 9.07
CA LEU A 75 -0.33 0.32 10.50
C LEU A 75 0.42 1.56 11.01
N LEU A 76 1.67 1.76 10.57
CA LEU A 76 2.44 2.96 10.89
C LEU A 76 1.81 4.22 10.29
N LEU A 77 1.22 4.15 9.09
CA LEU A 77 0.46 5.24 8.49
C LEU A 77 -0.75 5.61 9.37
N VAL A 78 -1.55 4.61 9.78
CA VAL A 78 -2.71 4.82 10.66
C VAL A 78 -2.26 5.42 12.00
N TYR A 79 -1.20 4.87 12.60
CA TYR A 79 -0.65 5.40 13.85
C TYR A 79 -0.15 6.84 13.69
N GLY A 80 0.53 7.15 12.60
CA GLY A 80 0.99 8.50 12.25
C GLY A 80 -0.18 9.49 12.12
N ALA A 81 -1.29 9.06 11.52
CA ALA A 81 -2.50 9.86 11.40
C ALA A 81 -3.23 10.06 12.74
N VAL A 82 -3.23 9.06 13.62
CA VAL A 82 -3.79 9.18 14.96
C VAL A 82 -2.94 10.12 15.82
N LYS A 83 -1.62 9.98 15.80
CA LYS A 83 -0.68 10.80 16.60
C LYS A 83 -0.28 12.13 15.94
N GLN A 84 -0.80 12.44 14.76
CA GLN A 84 -0.48 13.65 13.99
C GLN A 84 1.04 13.85 13.83
N ARG A 85 1.77 12.74 13.59
CA ARG A 85 3.23 12.77 13.42
C ARG A 85 3.60 12.54 11.95
N PRO A 86 4.10 13.58 11.25
CA PRO A 86 4.40 13.47 9.82
C PRO A 86 5.53 12.48 9.51
N GLY A 87 6.40 12.20 10.49
CA GLY A 87 7.55 11.29 10.31
C GLY A 87 7.21 9.85 9.91
N TYR A 88 5.98 9.40 10.13
CA TYR A 88 5.53 8.05 9.73
C TYR A 88 4.87 8.02 8.34
N MET A 89 4.43 9.17 7.82
CA MET A 89 3.74 9.25 6.51
C MET A 89 4.73 9.35 5.35
N GLY A 90 5.88 10.00 5.55
CA GLY A 90 6.92 10.13 4.52
C GLY A 90 7.45 8.79 4.01
N PRO A 91 7.91 7.87 4.88
CA PRO A 91 8.35 6.54 4.46
C PRO A 91 7.26 5.75 3.72
N TRP A 92 6.00 5.85 4.19
CA TRP A 92 4.87 5.18 3.55
C TRP A 92 4.63 5.68 2.12
N LEU A 93 4.68 7.01 1.91
CA LEU A 93 4.57 7.62 0.58
C LEU A 93 5.68 7.15 -0.36
N LEU A 94 6.91 7.11 0.13
CA LEU A 94 8.07 6.70 -0.66
C LEU A 94 7.98 5.23 -1.08
N VAL A 95 7.63 4.34 -0.17
CA VAL A 95 7.46 2.90 -0.47
C VAL A 95 6.32 2.69 -1.49
N ASN A 96 5.16 3.32 -1.28
CA ASN A 96 4.03 3.20 -2.19
C ASN A 96 4.29 3.84 -3.56
N PHE A 97 5.15 4.85 -3.65
CA PHE A 97 5.62 5.39 -4.92
C PHE A 97 6.39 4.35 -5.75
N PHE A 98 7.32 3.61 -5.12
CA PHE A 98 8.04 2.52 -5.80
C PHE A 98 7.11 1.38 -6.20
N VAL A 99 6.15 1.01 -5.35
CA VAL A 99 5.11 0.03 -5.68
C VAL A 99 4.29 0.50 -6.88
N GLY A 100 3.95 1.80 -6.94
CA GLY A 100 3.26 2.41 -8.07
C GLY A 100 4.02 2.25 -9.38
N ILE A 101 5.33 2.54 -9.38
CA ILE A 101 6.20 2.33 -10.56
C ILE A 101 6.20 0.86 -11.00
N GLY A 102 6.36 -0.07 -10.06
CA GLY A 102 6.29 -1.51 -10.36
C GLY A 102 4.94 -1.92 -10.95
N THR A 103 3.85 -1.34 -10.43
CA THR A 103 2.48 -1.64 -10.88
C THR A 103 2.21 -1.08 -12.28
N ILE A 104 2.82 0.04 -12.67
CA ILE A 104 2.73 0.59 -14.04
C ILE A 104 3.28 -0.42 -15.06
N VAL A 105 4.39 -1.08 -14.76
CA VAL A 105 4.95 -2.14 -15.62
C VAL A 105 3.96 -3.30 -15.74
N THR A 106 3.31 -3.69 -14.65
CA THR A 106 2.27 -4.74 -14.65
C THR A 106 0.97 -4.32 -15.34
N ALA A 107 0.65 -3.03 -15.39
CA ALA A 107 -0.55 -2.51 -16.07
C ALA A 107 -0.50 -2.68 -17.60
N LEU A 108 0.70 -2.82 -18.17
CA LEU A 108 0.87 -3.23 -19.57
C LEU A 108 0.41 -4.68 -19.81
N LEU A 109 0.41 -5.53 -18.77
CA LEU A 109 0.05 -6.94 -18.84
C LEU A 109 -1.41 -7.21 -18.45
N SER A 110 -2.05 -6.33 -17.66
CA SER A 110 -3.42 -6.54 -17.18
C SER A 110 -4.19 -5.22 -17.01
N SER A 111 -5.39 -5.16 -17.61
CA SER A 111 -6.31 -4.02 -17.46
C SER A 111 -6.79 -3.81 -16.02
N ILE A 112 -6.82 -4.85 -15.20
CA ILE A 112 -7.18 -4.77 -13.77
C ILE A 112 -6.14 -3.97 -12.97
N ALA A 113 -4.87 -4.00 -13.38
CA ALA A 113 -3.81 -3.24 -12.72
C ALA A 113 -3.95 -1.72 -12.95
N ILE A 114 -4.68 -1.27 -13.98
CA ILE A 114 -4.99 0.17 -14.19
C ILE A 114 -5.87 0.70 -13.07
N LEU A 115 -6.92 -0.05 -12.67
CA LEU A 115 -7.79 0.34 -11.56
C LEU A 115 -6.99 0.47 -10.26
N ARG A 116 -6.06 -0.47 -10.01
CA ARG A 116 -5.17 -0.44 -8.84
C ARG A 116 -4.29 0.81 -8.83
N ILE A 117 -3.74 1.21 -9.97
CA ILE A 117 -2.94 2.44 -10.11
C ILE A 117 -3.79 3.66 -9.72
N ILE A 118 -4.99 3.79 -10.27
CA ILE A 118 -5.87 4.94 -9.98
C ILE A 118 -6.15 5.04 -8.48
N ILE A 119 -6.48 3.92 -7.83
CA ILE A 119 -6.74 3.86 -6.38
C ILE A 119 -5.48 4.24 -5.59
N LEU A 120 -4.33 3.66 -5.93
CA LEU A 120 -3.06 3.89 -5.24
C LEU A 120 -2.66 5.37 -5.32
N TYR A 121 -2.65 5.97 -6.52
CA TYR A 121 -2.28 7.37 -6.70
C TYR A 121 -3.26 8.32 -6.02
N TYR A 122 -4.56 8.01 -6.02
CA TYR A 122 -5.53 8.78 -5.26
C TYR A 122 -5.24 8.75 -3.76
N CYS A 123 -4.99 7.56 -3.20
CA CYS A 123 -4.62 7.39 -1.80
C CYS A 123 -3.32 8.12 -1.44
N MET A 124 -2.28 8.04 -2.29
CA MET A 124 -1.04 8.79 -2.12
C MET A 124 -1.27 10.30 -2.14
N PHE A 125 -2.17 10.79 -3.00
CA PHE A 125 -2.51 12.20 -3.06
C PHE A 125 -3.22 12.68 -1.77
N VAL A 126 -4.13 11.88 -1.22
CA VAL A 126 -4.78 12.16 0.08
C VAL A 126 -3.75 12.20 1.21
N VAL A 127 -2.86 11.20 1.28
CA VAL A 127 -1.81 11.13 2.31
C VAL A 127 -0.81 12.28 2.19
N SER A 128 -0.37 12.61 0.97
CA SER A 128 0.53 13.74 0.73
C SER A 128 -0.10 15.06 1.13
N SER A 129 -1.38 15.27 0.82
CA SER A 129 -2.09 16.49 1.22
C SER A 129 -2.15 16.64 2.74
N TYR A 130 -2.31 15.54 3.49
CA TYR A 130 -2.31 15.57 4.95
C TYR A 130 -0.91 15.73 5.55
N TYR A 131 0.09 15.14 4.91
CA TYR A 131 1.49 15.33 5.28
C TYR A 131 1.91 16.80 5.19
N ASP A 132 1.53 17.48 4.09
CA ASP A 132 1.83 18.90 3.90
C ASP A 132 1.14 19.77 4.96
N GLU A 133 -0.12 19.47 5.30
CA GLU A 133 -0.86 20.16 6.37
C GLU A 133 -0.14 20.05 7.73
N LEU A 134 0.31 18.85 8.11
CA LEU A 134 1.04 18.63 9.36
C LEU A 134 2.43 19.29 9.38
N MET A 135 3.08 19.39 8.22
CA MET A 135 4.38 20.07 8.11
C MET A 135 4.23 21.58 8.20
N GLU A 136 3.18 22.17 7.63
CA GLU A 136 2.85 23.58 7.79
C GLU A 136 2.52 23.93 9.25
N GLU A 137 1.70 23.11 9.93
CA GLU A 137 1.41 23.30 11.37
C GLU A 137 2.66 23.23 12.24
N ARG A 138 3.57 22.28 11.96
CA ARG A 138 4.84 22.16 12.68
C ARG A 138 5.76 23.37 12.48
N ASN A 139 5.84 23.90 11.26
CA ASN A 139 6.75 25.02 10.95
C ASN A 139 6.25 26.36 11.50
N ASN A 140 4.96 26.45 11.83
CA ASN A 140 4.34 27.64 12.42
C ASN A 140 4.28 27.62 13.96
N SER A 141 4.80 26.55 14.60
CA SER A 141 4.90 26.37 16.06
C SER A 141 6.33 26.54 16.55
#